data_AF-A0A2W5TNC8-F1
#
_entry.id   AF-A0A2W5TNC8-F1
#
_cell.length_a   1.000
_cell.length_b   1.000
_cell.length_c   1.000
_cell.angle_alpha   90.00
_cell.angle_beta   90.00
_cell.angle_gamma   90.00
#
_symmetry.space_group_name_H-M   'P 1'
#
loop_
_entity.id
_entity.type
_entity.pdbx_description
1 polymer ?
#
loop_
_entity_poly.entity_id
_entity_poly.type
_entity_poly.pdbx_seq_one_letter_code
_entity_poly.pdbx_strand_id
1 'polypeptide(L)'
;MSKRIAAALTTALLFTSGCVHEITSDERLERETKKSNALNTSTAEDLIKLKCDDVTASLAKARDESAEETRRINTYMDLLDKVKDRNRQFDESISRNPDLAYQEGSTNIIAARDGCVDAQAEVRRDFETLVREIVQVPVVDDYKDGKPVKAARLSFELLRDAIEKLDLDDKDALNTRLANAEKTVEVKETKRKRDK
;
A
#
# COMPACT_ATOMS: atom_id res chain seq x y z
N MET A 1 59.29 13.13 -17.97
CA MET A 1 59.88 13.66 -19.22
C MET A 1 58.77 14.32 -20.02
N SER A 2 58.91 15.62 -20.28
CA SER A 2 58.05 16.36 -21.22
C SER A 2 58.31 15.92 -22.66
N LYS A 3 57.27 16.05 -23.50
CA LYS A 3 57.20 16.15 -24.99
C LYS A 3 56.32 15.06 -25.59
N ARG A 4 55.56 15.22 -26.68
CA ARG A 4 55.01 16.32 -27.49
C ARG A 4 54.08 15.60 -28.50
N ILE A 5 52.96 16.22 -28.87
CA ILE A 5 52.39 16.37 -30.24
C ILE A 5 52.31 15.11 -31.13
N ALA A 6 51.09 14.75 -31.59
CA ALA A 6 50.73 14.72 -33.02
C ALA A 6 49.27 14.27 -33.24
N ALA A 7 48.58 15.01 -34.10
CA ALA A 7 47.24 14.72 -34.60
C ALA A 7 47.26 13.60 -35.66
N ALA A 8 46.17 12.83 -35.76
CA ALA A 8 45.80 12.12 -36.97
C ALA A 8 44.27 11.95 -37.05
N LEU A 9 43.68 12.76 -37.92
CA LEU A 9 42.35 12.59 -38.50
C LEU A 9 42.35 11.30 -39.34
N THR A 10 41.44 10.36 -39.11
CA THR A 10 40.98 9.46 -40.19
C THR A 10 39.61 8.89 -39.88
N THR A 11 38.71 9.27 -40.76
CA THR A 11 37.32 8.90 -40.97
C THR A 11 37.18 7.42 -41.33
N ALA A 12 36.25 6.70 -40.70
CA ALA A 12 35.64 5.50 -41.28
C ALA A 12 34.22 5.34 -40.73
N LEU A 13 33.26 5.98 -41.42
CA LEU A 13 31.84 5.67 -41.28
C LEU A 13 31.62 4.25 -41.80
N LEU A 14 31.35 3.31 -40.90
CA LEU A 14 30.76 2.02 -41.24
C LEU A 14 29.24 2.18 -41.21
N PHE A 15 28.69 2.63 -42.33
CA PHE A 15 27.27 2.47 -42.64
C PHE A 15 27.01 1.00 -42.95
N THR A 16 26.62 0.24 -41.93
CA THR A 16 25.94 -1.03 -42.13
C THR A 16 24.54 -0.72 -42.66
N SER A 17 24.35 -0.88 -43.97
CA SER A 17 23.06 -0.92 -44.64
C SER A 17 22.28 -2.16 -44.18
N GLY A 18 21.66 -2.07 -43.01
CA GLY A 18 20.49 -2.89 -42.69
C GLY A 18 19.28 -2.21 -43.32
N CYS A 19 18.51 -2.94 -44.12
CA CYS A 19 17.20 -2.50 -44.59
C CYS A 19 16.29 -2.27 -43.37
N VAL A 20 16.33 -1.05 -42.81
CA VAL A 20 15.31 -0.57 -41.90
C VAL A 20 14.08 -0.40 -42.78
N HIS A 21 13.09 -1.29 -42.64
CA HIS A 21 11.74 -0.98 -43.09
C HIS A 21 11.38 0.36 -42.43
N GLU A 22 11.35 1.43 -43.22
CA GLU A 22 10.78 2.69 -42.81
C GLU A 22 9.31 2.40 -42.53
N ILE A 23 9.01 2.09 -41.26
CA ILE A 23 7.65 2.06 -40.77
C ILE A 23 7.10 3.44 -41.10
N THR A 24 6.15 3.49 -42.03
CA THR A 24 5.55 4.76 -42.44
C THR A 24 4.95 5.41 -41.21
N SER A 25 4.86 6.75 -41.19
CA SER A 25 4.24 7.47 -40.06
C SER A 25 2.88 6.87 -39.70
N ASP A 26 2.14 6.40 -40.71
CA ASP A 26 0.84 5.76 -40.56
C ASP A 26 0.94 4.35 -39.94
N GLU A 27 1.90 3.51 -40.33
CA GLU A 27 2.10 2.21 -39.65
C GLU A 27 2.63 2.40 -38.21
N ARG A 28 3.43 3.43 -37.94
CA ARG A 28 3.87 3.75 -36.58
C ARG A 28 2.71 4.24 -35.75
N LEU A 29 1.88 5.11 -36.31
CA LEU A 29 0.67 5.62 -35.68
C LEU A 29 -0.32 4.47 -35.43
N GLU A 30 -0.58 3.61 -36.42
CA GLU A 30 -1.46 2.43 -36.28
C GLU A 30 -0.93 1.42 -35.26
N ARG A 31 0.39 1.24 -35.17
CA ARG A 31 1.00 0.34 -34.19
C ARG A 31 0.98 0.94 -32.79
N GLU A 32 1.11 2.26 -32.67
CA GLU A 32 0.92 3.00 -31.41
C GLU A 32 -0.57 3.07 -31.02
N THR A 33 -1.51 3.16 -31.96
CA THR A 33 -2.96 3.10 -31.68
C THR A 33 -3.44 1.68 -31.38
N LYS A 34 -2.89 0.65 -32.03
CA LYS A 34 -3.14 -0.77 -31.68
C LYS A 34 -2.50 -1.15 -30.34
N LYS A 35 -1.40 -0.51 -29.95
CA LYS A 35 -0.83 -0.62 -28.59
C LYS A 35 -1.56 0.24 -27.57
N SER A 36 -2.18 1.34 -27.98
CA SER A 36 -3.07 2.11 -27.13
C SER A 36 -4.32 1.28 -26.91
N ASN A 37 -4.36 0.62 -25.76
CA ASN A 37 -5.47 -0.19 -25.27
C ASN A 37 -6.76 0.64 -25.02
N ALA A 38 -7.12 1.59 -25.89
CA ALA A 38 -8.34 2.39 -25.80
C ALA A 38 -9.62 1.52 -25.78
N LEU A 39 -9.53 0.26 -26.25
CA LEU A 39 -10.61 -0.72 -26.19
C LEU A 39 -10.73 -1.45 -24.83
N ASN A 40 -9.72 -1.37 -23.95
CA ASN A 40 -9.71 -2.01 -22.62
C ASN A 40 -9.60 -0.99 -21.47
N THR A 41 -9.85 0.29 -21.75
CA THR A 41 -9.84 1.33 -20.72
C THR A 41 -11.21 1.46 -20.08
N SER A 42 -11.25 1.51 -18.75
CA SER A 42 -12.46 1.74 -17.95
C SER A 42 -13.24 2.94 -18.48
N THR A 43 -14.55 2.79 -18.66
CA THR A 43 -15.40 3.92 -19.07
C THR A 43 -15.67 4.86 -17.90
N ALA A 44 -16.16 6.07 -18.19
CA ALA A 44 -16.58 7.03 -17.18
C ALA A 44 -17.60 6.41 -16.20
N GLU A 45 -18.55 5.62 -16.71
CA GLU A 45 -19.57 4.93 -15.91
C GLU A 45 -18.97 3.88 -14.97
N ASP A 46 -17.92 3.18 -15.41
CA ASP A 46 -17.27 2.16 -14.58
C ASP A 46 -16.46 2.81 -13.45
N LEU A 47 -15.78 3.93 -13.73
CA LEU A 47 -15.10 4.71 -12.70
C LEU A 47 -16.06 5.30 -11.67
N ILE A 48 -17.22 5.77 -12.12
CA ILE A 48 -18.27 6.28 -11.22
C ILE A 48 -18.80 5.17 -10.29
N LYS A 49 -18.69 3.88 -10.63
CA LYS A 49 -19.08 2.79 -9.71
C LYS A 49 -18.01 2.46 -8.67
N LEU A 50 -16.77 2.90 -8.86
CA LEU A 50 -15.64 2.65 -7.96
C LEU A 50 -15.59 3.60 -6.74
N LYS A 51 -16.67 4.34 -6.45
CA LYS A 51 -16.70 5.27 -5.31
C LYS A 51 -16.40 4.57 -4.00
N CYS A 52 -15.87 5.35 -3.05
CA CYS A 52 -15.52 4.87 -1.73
C CYS A 52 -16.64 5.00 -0.69
N ASP A 53 -17.91 5.12 -1.11
CA ASP A 53 -19.06 5.29 -0.20
C ASP A 53 -19.23 4.12 0.79
N ASP A 54 -18.91 2.89 0.36
CA ASP A 54 -18.96 1.67 1.19
C ASP A 54 -17.79 1.55 2.18
N VAL A 55 -16.74 2.36 2.01
CA VAL A 55 -15.61 2.46 2.94
C VAL A 55 -16.10 3.10 4.23
N THR A 56 -16.91 4.15 4.16
CA THR A 56 -17.45 4.86 5.33
C THR A 56 -18.20 3.93 6.28
N ALA A 57 -19.07 3.07 5.74
CA ALA A 57 -19.83 2.11 6.54
C ALA A 57 -18.93 1.05 7.20
N SER A 58 -17.87 0.63 6.51
CA SER A 58 -16.92 -0.36 7.03
C SER A 58 -15.95 0.28 8.04
N LEU A 59 -15.56 1.53 7.82
CA LEU A 59 -14.76 2.33 8.72
C LEU A 59 -15.50 2.59 10.03
N ALA A 60 -16.80 2.88 9.98
CA ALA A 60 -17.64 2.98 11.18
C ALA A 60 -17.63 1.69 12.02
N LYS A 61 -17.62 0.51 11.38
CA LYS A 61 -17.47 -0.77 12.08
C LYS A 61 -16.07 -0.98 12.67
N ALA A 62 -15.03 -0.51 11.99
CA ALA A 62 -13.65 -0.59 12.49
C ALA A 62 -13.43 0.36 13.69
N ARG A 63 -14.17 1.48 13.73
CA ARG A 63 -14.18 2.45 14.84
C ARG A 63 -14.94 1.98 16.08
N ASP A 64 -15.82 0.99 15.96
CA ASP A 64 -16.58 0.45 17.08
C ASP A 64 -15.64 -0.12 18.15
N GLU A 65 -15.47 0.61 19.25
CA GLU A 65 -14.61 0.22 20.37
C GLU A 65 -15.13 -0.99 21.13
N SER A 66 -16.41 -1.33 20.99
CA SER A 66 -16.99 -2.55 21.58
C SER A 66 -16.62 -3.82 20.81
N ALA A 67 -16.13 -3.68 19.57
CA ALA A 67 -15.67 -4.81 18.77
C ALA A 67 -14.27 -5.26 19.22
N GLU A 68 -14.01 -6.57 19.06
CA GLU A 68 -12.72 -7.17 19.37
C GLU A 68 -11.57 -6.50 18.58
N GLU A 69 -10.47 -6.19 19.26
CA GLU A 69 -9.31 -5.49 18.65
C GLU A 69 -8.75 -6.23 17.44
N THR A 70 -8.65 -7.57 17.49
CA THR A 70 -8.25 -8.41 16.35
C THR A 70 -9.10 -8.13 15.13
N ARG A 71 -10.43 -8.08 15.32
CA ARG A 71 -11.37 -7.83 14.24
C ARG A 71 -11.24 -6.40 13.71
N ARG A 72 -11.04 -5.42 14.60
CA ARG A 72 -10.85 -4.02 14.21
C ARG A 72 -9.59 -3.86 13.35
N ILE A 73 -8.46 -4.42 13.77
CA ILE A 73 -7.20 -4.39 13.02
C ILE A 73 -7.35 -5.04 11.64
N ASN A 74 -7.91 -6.25 11.57
CA ASN A 74 -8.15 -6.92 10.29
C ASN A 74 -9.06 -6.09 9.37
N THR A 75 -10.11 -5.48 9.93
CA THR A 75 -11.01 -4.61 9.16
C THR A 75 -10.28 -3.39 8.60
N TYR A 76 -9.40 -2.76 9.38
CA TYR A 76 -8.57 -1.65 8.90
C TYR A 76 -7.57 -2.09 7.82
N MET A 77 -6.95 -3.26 7.97
CA MET A 77 -6.04 -3.82 6.95
C MET A 77 -6.77 -4.02 5.62
N ASP A 78 -7.93 -4.66 5.65
CA ASP A 78 -8.75 -4.91 4.46
C ASP A 78 -9.22 -3.59 3.82
N LEU A 79 -9.65 -2.62 4.63
CA LEU A 79 -10.07 -1.30 4.14
C LEU A 79 -8.92 -0.56 3.47
N LEU A 80 -7.74 -0.58 4.06
CA LEU A 80 -6.57 0.10 3.50
C LEU A 80 -6.21 -0.48 2.13
N ASP A 81 -6.22 -1.81 1.98
CA ASP A 81 -5.99 -2.45 0.67
C ASP A 81 -7.05 -2.08 -0.35
N LYS A 82 -8.33 -2.15 0.06
CA LYS A 82 -9.46 -1.86 -0.82
C LYS A 82 -9.42 -0.44 -1.35
N VAL A 83 -9.09 0.53 -0.50
CA VAL A 83 -9.01 1.94 -0.91
C VAL A 83 -7.76 2.19 -1.76
N LYS A 84 -6.60 1.61 -1.40
CA LYS A 84 -5.38 1.70 -2.22
C LYS A 84 -5.61 1.13 -3.62
N ASP A 85 -6.30 -0.01 -3.73
CA ASP A 85 -6.61 -0.61 -5.03
C ASP A 85 -7.52 0.28 -5.88
N ARG A 86 -8.56 0.88 -5.29
CA ARG A 86 -9.44 1.82 -5.98
C ARG A 86 -8.71 3.07 -6.45
N ASN A 87 -7.88 3.68 -5.60
CA ASN A 87 -7.09 4.84 -5.98
C ASN A 87 -6.14 4.50 -7.14
N ARG A 88 -5.49 3.32 -7.10
CA ARG A 88 -4.69 2.82 -8.22
C ARG A 88 -5.53 2.69 -9.51
N GLN A 89 -6.73 2.12 -9.43
CA GLN A 89 -7.61 1.98 -10.61
C GLN A 89 -8.02 3.34 -11.20
N PHE A 90 -8.29 4.35 -10.36
CA PHE A 90 -8.55 5.72 -10.81
C PHE A 90 -7.32 6.31 -11.51
N ASP A 91 -6.14 6.25 -10.88
CA ASP A 91 -4.91 6.80 -11.44
C ASP A 91 -4.51 6.10 -12.75
N GLU A 92 -4.64 4.77 -12.82
CA GLU A 92 -4.40 4.00 -14.04
C GLU A 92 -5.40 4.36 -15.16
N SER A 93 -6.67 4.55 -14.83
CA SER A 93 -7.68 4.85 -15.85
C SER A 93 -7.56 6.28 -16.38
N ILE A 94 -7.30 7.25 -15.51
CA ILE A 94 -7.08 8.67 -15.90
C ILE A 94 -5.78 8.81 -16.69
N SER A 95 -4.70 8.13 -16.29
CA SER A 95 -3.43 8.19 -17.03
C SER A 95 -3.52 7.56 -18.43
N ARG A 96 -4.35 6.54 -18.62
CA ARG A 96 -4.58 5.92 -19.94
C ARG A 96 -5.52 6.74 -20.82
N ASN A 97 -6.51 7.39 -20.23
CA ASN A 97 -7.49 8.22 -20.92
C ASN A 97 -7.59 9.61 -20.29
N PRO A 98 -6.69 10.55 -20.64
CA PRO A 98 -6.73 11.91 -20.11
C PRO A 98 -8.02 12.66 -20.47
N ASP A 99 -8.69 12.25 -21.55
CA ASP A 99 -9.98 12.81 -21.98
C ASP A 99 -11.11 12.60 -20.96
N LEU A 100 -11.00 11.62 -20.06
CA LEU A 100 -11.95 11.42 -18.96
C LEU A 100 -12.04 12.64 -18.03
N ALA A 101 -10.99 13.47 -17.99
CA ALA A 101 -11.00 14.72 -17.24
C ALA A 101 -11.83 15.84 -17.92
N TYR A 102 -12.15 15.70 -19.21
CA TYR A 102 -12.80 16.74 -20.02
C TYR A 102 -14.17 16.33 -20.58
N GLN A 103 -14.60 15.08 -20.38
CA GLN A 103 -15.91 14.58 -20.80
C GLN A 103 -17.04 15.01 -19.85
N GLU A 104 -18.29 14.93 -20.34
CA GLU A 104 -19.48 15.10 -19.51
C GLU A 104 -19.46 14.09 -18.35
N GLY A 105 -19.58 14.57 -17.11
CA GLY A 105 -19.44 13.74 -15.91
C GLY A 105 -18.02 13.64 -15.33
N SER A 106 -17.02 14.31 -15.93
CA SER A 106 -15.64 14.35 -15.40
C SER A 106 -15.56 14.88 -13.97
N THR A 107 -16.41 15.86 -13.62
CA THR A 107 -16.54 16.38 -12.26
C THR A 107 -16.93 15.31 -11.25
N ASN A 108 -17.80 14.36 -11.64
CA ASN A 108 -18.21 13.24 -10.79
C ASN A 108 -17.08 12.21 -10.63
N ILE A 109 -16.28 11.98 -11.67
CA ILE A 109 -15.12 11.09 -11.61
C ILE A 109 -14.05 11.67 -10.68
N ILE A 110 -13.74 12.97 -10.84
CA ILE A 110 -12.78 13.66 -9.98
C ILE A 110 -13.26 13.67 -8.53
N ALA A 111 -14.54 14.00 -8.28
CA ALA A 111 -15.10 13.96 -6.94
C ALA A 111 -15.07 12.54 -6.32
N ALA A 112 -15.33 11.49 -7.10
CA ALA A 112 -15.24 10.11 -6.62
C ALA A 112 -13.79 9.72 -6.27
N ARG A 113 -12.82 10.12 -7.10
CA ARG A 113 -11.39 9.94 -6.83
C ARG A 113 -10.97 10.67 -5.57
N ASP A 114 -11.31 11.95 -5.45
CA ASP A 114 -10.95 12.77 -4.28
C ASP A 114 -11.56 12.17 -3.00
N GLY A 115 -12.82 11.71 -3.05
CA GLY A 115 -13.43 10.98 -1.94
C GLY A 115 -12.69 9.69 -1.56
N CYS A 116 -12.14 8.95 -2.53
CA CYS A 116 -11.30 7.78 -2.25
C CYS A 116 -9.92 8.16 -1.70
N VAL A 117 -9.33 9.28 -2.11
CA VAL A 117 -8.08 9.80 -1.54
C VAL A 117 -8.29 10.21 -0.09
N ASP A 118 -9.36 10.94 0.20
CA ASP A 118 -9.72 11.34 1.55
C ASP A 118 -10.01 10.14 2.45
N ALA A 119 -10.78 9.16 1.95
CA ALA A 119 -11.04 7.91 2.65
C ALA A 119 -9.75 7.13 2.94
N GLN A 120 -8.76 7.14 2.03
CA GLN A 120 -7.47 6.48 2.27
C GLN A 120 -6.72 7.15 3.42
N ALA A 121 -6.68 8.48 3.42
CA ALA A 121 -6.03 9.24 4.47
C ALA A 121 -6.70 9.03 5.83
N GLU A 122 -8.03 8.99 5.86
CA GLU A 122 -8.82 8.72 7.07
C GLU A 122 -8.57 7.30 7.60
N VAL A 123 -8.71 6.27 6.76
CA VAL A 123 -8.44 4.87 7.12
C VAL A 123 -7.02 4.70 7.63
N ARG A 124 -6.02 5.28 6.93
CA ARG A 124 -4.62 5.19 7.35
C ARG A 124 -4.39 5.84 8.72
N ARG A 125 -4.93 7.04 8.95
CA ARG A 125 -4.77 7.76 10.22
C ARG A 125 -5.34 6.98 11.39
N ASP A 126 -6.56 6.47 11.24
CA ASP A 126 -7.25 5.74 12.30
C ASP A 126 -6.59 4.39 12.57
N PHE A 127 -6.19 3.70 11.51
CA PHE A 127 -5.47 2.43 11.63
C PHE A 127 -4.11 2.62 12.33
N GLU A 128 -3.35 3.64 11.94
CA GLU A 128 -2.09 4.00 12.60
C GLU A 128 -2.30 4.33 14.08
N THR A 129 -3.34 5.11 14.40
CA THR A 129 -3.67 5.47 15.78
C THR A 129 -3.93 4.23 16.61
N LEU A 130 -4.75 3.31 16.11
CA LEU A 130 -5.07 2.05 16.80
C LEU A 130 -3.82 1.17 16.99
N VAL A 131 -3.02 0.98 15.93
CA VAL A 131 -1.78 0.19 16.02
C VAL A 131 -0.82 0.78 17.05
N ARG A 132 -0.62 2.10 17.03
CA ARG A 132 0.25 2.78 18.00
C ARG A 132 -0.26 2.65 19.42
N GLU A 133 -1.56 2.75 19.64
CA GLU A 133 -2.18 2.57 20.96
C GLU A 133 -1.93 1.15 21.50
N ILE A 134 -2.15 0.12 20.67
CA ILE A 134 -1.93 -1.27 21.08
C ILE A 134 -0.44 -1.54 21.34
N VAL A 135 0.47 -1.02 20.50
CA VAL A 135 1.92 -1.18 20.66
C VAL A 135 2.46 -0.44 21.89
N GLN A 136 1.77 0.59 22.40
CA GLN A 136 2.13 1.26 23.66
C GLN A 136 1.86 0.37 24.88
N VAL A 137 0.81 -0.46 24.83
CA VAL A 137 0.46 -1.41 25.90
C VAL A 137 0.28 -2.81 25.28
N PRO A 138 1.37 -3.45 24.81
CA PRO A 138 1.29 -4.69 24.04
C PRO A 138 1.09 -5.92 24.93
N VAL A 139 1.21 -5.77 26.25
CA VAL A 139 1.09 -6.83 27.24
C VAL A 139 0.11 -6.41 28.32
N VAL A 140 -0.81 -7.31 28.65
CA VAL A 140 -1.82 -7.13 29.70
C VAL A 140 -1.67 -8.20 30.78
N ASP A 141 -2.25 -7.94 31.95
CA ASP A 141 -2.39 -8.97 32.98
C ASP A 141 -3.67 -9.76 32.73
N ASP A 142 -3.49 -11.05 32.47
CA ASP A 142 -4.56 -12.06 32.35
C ASP A 142 -4.56 -12.93 33.61
N TYR A 143 -5.66 -13.66 33.89
CA TYR A 143 -5.78 -14.49 35.07
C TYR A 143 -5.92 -15.96 34.69
N LYS A 144 -4.86 -16.74 34.96
CA LYS A 144 -4.87 -18.20 34.84
C LYS A 144 -4.76 -18.82 36.23
N ASP A 145 -5.70 -19.70 36.57
CA ASP A 145 -5.78 -20.37 37.88
C ASP A 145 -5.76 -19.41 39.08
N GLY A 146 -6.42 -18.26 38.94
CA GLY A 146 -6.49 -17.23 39.99
C GLY A 146 -5.19 -16.45 40.21
N LYS A 147 -4.21 -16.56 39.31
CA LYS A 147 -2.94 -15.82 39.37
C LYS A 147 -2.76 -14.92 38.13
N PRO A 148 -2.21 -13.70 38.31
CA PRO A 148 -1.92 -12.83 37.19
C PRO A 148 -0.75 -13.36 36.35
N VAL A 149 -1.02 -13.63 35.08
CA VAL A 149 -0.06 -14.02 34.05
C VAL A 149 0.03 -12.89 33.03
N LYS A 150 1.24 -12.59 32.56
CA LYS A 150 1.41 -11.59 31.50
C LYS A 150 1.02 -12.26 30.18
N ALA A 151 0.05 -11.70 29.48
CA ALA A 151 -0.42 -12.17 28.18
C ALA A 151 -0.27 -11.05 27.15
N ALA A 152 -0.12 -11.40 25.88
CA ALA A 152 -0.13 -10.42 24.81
C ALA A 152 -1.56 -9.84 24.69
N ARG A 153 -1.68 -8.51 24.55
CA ARG A 153 -2.96 -7.83 24.28
C ARG A 153 -3.54 -8.27 22.93
N LEU A 154 -2.66 -8.37 21.94
CA LEU A 154 -2.94 -8.85 20.60
C LEU A 154 -1.76 -9.72 20.12
N SER A 155 -1.98 -10.55 19.11
CA SER A 155 -0.88 -11.29 18.46
C SER A 155 0.23 -10.35 18.02
N PHE A 156 1.47 -10.65 18.43
CA PHE A 156 2.65 -9.88 18.00
C PHE A 156 2.87 -9.97 16.48
N GLU A 157 2.53 -11.09 15.85
CA GLU A 157 2.58 -11.26 14.39
C GLU A 157 1.60 -10.32 13.70
N LEU A 158 0.35 -10.27 14.16
CA LEU A 158 -0.66 -9.37 13.60
C LEU A 158 -0.25 -7.90 13.72
N LEU A 159 0.38 -7.51 14.83
CA LEU A 159 0.90 -6.16 15.01
C LEU A 159 2.07 -5.85 14.08
N ARG A 160 2.98 -6.80 13.83
CA ARG A 160 4.08 -6.64 12.87
C ARG A 160 3.54 -6.48 11.45
N ASP A 161 2.57 -7.30 11.06
CA ASP A 161 1.92 -7.21 9.75
C ASP A 161 1.23 -5.86 9.58
N ALA A 162 0.54 -5.38 10.61
CA ALA A 162 -0.10 -4.06 10.61
C ALA A 162 0.91 -2.91 10.47
N ILE A 163 2.03 -2.96 11.21
CA ILE A 163 3.12 -1.97 11.12
C ILE A 163 3.71 -1.93 9.71
N GLU A 164 4.02 -3.09 9.13
CA GLU A 164 4.58 -3.16 7.78
C GLU A 164 3.58 -2.65 6.73
N LYS A 165 2.29 -2.98 6.88
CA LYS A 165 1.24 -2.53 5.96
C LYS A 165 1.03 -1.01 5.96
N LEU A 166 1.19 -0.38 7.12
CA LEU A 166 1.10 1.07 7.28
C LEU A 166 2.32 1.82 6.73
N ASP A 167 3.44 1.11 6.54
CA ASP A 167 4.74 1.66 6.15
C ASP A 167 5.10 2.88 7.03
N LEU A 168 5.21 2.63 8.33
CA LEU A 168 5.49 3.66 9.32
C LEU A 168 6.99 4.01 9.35
N ASP A 169 7.29 5.31 9.40
CA ASP A 169 8.68 5.81 9.44
C ASP A 169 9.48 5.27 10.64
N ASP A 170 8.81 5.00 11.75
CA ASP A 170 9.39 4.48 12.99
C ASP A 170 9.15 2.97 13.20
N LYS A 171 8.91 2.21 12.10
CA LYS A 171 8.62 0.77 12.18
C LYS A 171 9.65 -0.05 12.95
N ASP A 172 10.93 0.27 12.82
CA ASP A 172 12.01 -0.43 13.55
C ASP A 172 11.90 -0.23 15.07
N ALA A 173 11.52 0.97 15.50
CA ALA A 173 11.31 1.28 16.91
C ALA A 173 10.08 0.53 17.46
N LEU A 174 8.99 0.49 16.69
CA LEU A 174 7.77 -0.25 17.06
C LEU A 174 8.05 -1.77 17.13
N ASN A 175 8.73 -2.33 16.14
CA ASN A 175 9.12 -3.74 16.13
C ASN A 175 10.06 -4.11 17.28
N THR A 176 10.99 -3.23 17.64
CA THR A 176 11.85 -3.41 18.82
C THR A 176 11.04 -3.45 20.12
N ARG A 177 10.02 -2.59 20.26
CA ARG A 177 9.10 -2.62 21.41
C ARG A 177 8.33 -3.94 21.49
N LEU A 178 7.78 -4.41 20.37
CA LEU A 178 7.07 -5.70 20.31
C LEU A 178 8.00 -6.86 20.67
N ALA A 179 9.22 -6.89 20.16
CA ALA A 179 10.21 -7.93 20.49
C ALA A 179 10.60 -7.93 21.98
N ASN A 180 10.65 -6.75 22.62
CA ASN A 180 10.88 -6.66 24.06
C ASN A 180 9.67 -7.12 24.87
N ALA A 181 8.47 -6.81 24.41
CA ALA A 181 7.21 -7.23 25.03
C ALA A 181 7.02 -8.75 24.95
N GLU A 182 7.29 -9.36 23.80
CA GLU A 182 7.19 -10.82 23.57
C GLU A 182 8.05 -11.62 24.55
N LYS A 183 9.29 -11.17 24.80
CA LYS A 183 10.16 -11.75 25.83
C LYS A 183 9.54 -11.75 27.23
N THR A 184 8.65 -10.81 27.56
CA THR A 184 8.01 -10.78 28.89
C THR A 184 6.84 -11.77 29.01
N VAL A 185 6.24 -12.16 27.89
CA VAL A 185 5.13 -13.11 27.83
C VAL A 185 5.68 -14.55 27.85
N GLU A 186 6.74 -14.84 27.09
CA GLU A 186 7.33 -16.19 27.00
C GLU A 186 8.04 -16.67 28.28
N VAL A 187 8.55 -15.75 29.10
CA VAL A 187 9.45 -16.10 30.23
C VAL A 187 8.72 -16.71 31.45
N LYS A 188 7.38 -16.70 31.52
CA LYS A 188 6.66 -17.24 32.69
C LYS A 188 6.32 -18.73 32.62
N GLU A 189 6.42 -19.42 31.49
CA GLU A 189 6.13 -20.87 31.42
C GLU A 189 7.31 -21.79 31.76
N THR A 190 8.55 -21.30 31.82
CA THR A 190 9.75 -22.16 31.91
C THR A 190 10.32 -22.42 33.31
N LYS A 191 9.70 -21.97 34.41
CA LYS A 191 10.24 -22.17 35.78
C LYS A 191 9.41 -23.08 36.71
N ARG A 192 8.82 -24.16 36.18
CA ARG A 192 8.33 -25.26 37.03
C ARG A 192 8.57 -26.63 36.39
N LYS A 193 9.80 -27.15 36.47
CA LYS A 193 10.08 -28.59 36.58
C LYS A 193 11.58 -28.86 36.75
N ARG A 194 12.03 -28.91 37.99
CA ARG A 194 12.93 -29.94 38.53
C ARG A 194 13.28 -29.53 39.95
N ASP A 195 12.62 -30.19 40.90
CA ASP A 195 13.26 -30.76 42.07
C ASP A 195 12.30 -31.85 42.57
N LYS A 196 12.69 -33.10 42.36
CA LYS A 196 12.12 -34.29 42.97
C LYS A 196 13.26 -35.06 43.59
#